data_AF-A0A2V8X999-F1
#
_entry.id   AF-A0A2V8X999-F1
#
_cell.length_a   1.000
_cell.length_b   1.000
_cell.length_c   1.000
_cell.angle_alpha   90.00
_cell.angle_beta   90.00
_cell.angle_gamma   90.00
#
_symmetry.space_group_name_H-M   'P 1'
#
loop_
_entity.id
_entity.type
_entity.pdbx_description
1 polymer ?
#
loop_
_entity_poly.entity_id
_entity_poly.type
_entity_poly.pdbx_seq_one_letter_code
_entity_poly.pdbx_strand_id
1 'polypeptide(L)'
;MSTASPSAPVEIRRGVAPLRAGEGHSFLLRRLHSLSGIVPVGLFLIEHSISNAFATRGPGAYAKQVELLSGFPFVFYLELFGIWLPILYHSLYGFYIWYRGESNVADYPWAGNFMFTAQRWTGAIAFFYMVWHTWHLRFSGVHILTYPGAAFGKVQNEFQHPWAIAFYALGILCASWHFAYGLWLFAA
;
A
#
# COMPACT_ATOMS: atom_id res chain seq x y z
N MET A 1 68.63 30.22 -9.85
CA MET A 1 68.29 28.82 -10.15
C MET A 1 67.53 28.27 -8.96
N SER A 2 66.22 28.06 -9.07
CA SER A 2 65.39 27.50 -8.00
C SER A 2 64.91 26.12 -8.46
N THR A 3 65.35 25.07 -7.77
CA THR A 3 65.01 23.67 -8.07
C THR A 3 63.65 23.34 -7.46
N ALA A 4 62.64 23.14 -8.30
CA ALA A 4 61.35 22.62 -7.87
C ALA A 4 61.51 21.15 -7.42
N SER A 5 61.06 20.85 -6.20
CA SER A 5 61.00 19.48 -5.69
C SER A 5 59.90 18.69 -6.41
N PRO A 6 60.10 17.39 -6.73
CA PRO A 6 59.08 16.61 -7.40
C PRO A 6 57.93 16.33 -6.42
N SER A 7 56.70 16.62 -6.85
CA SER A 7 55.47 16.27 -6.12
C SER A 7 55.35 14.75 -6.03
N ALA A 8 55.08 14.24 -4.83
CA ALA A 8 54.81 12.83 -4.60
C ALA A 8 53.56 12.38 -5.39
N PRO A 9 53.56 11.16 -5.96
CA PRO A 9 52.40 10.65 -6.69
C PRO A 9 51.22 10.46 -5.73
N VAL A 10 50.10 11.09 -6.07
CA VAL A 10 48.82 10.90 -5.35
C VAL A 10 48.36 9.46 -5.58
N GLU A 11 48.39 8.64 -4.54
CA GLU A 11 47.75 7.33 -4.54
C GLU A 11 46.23 7.51 -4.62
N ILE A 12 45.67 7.40 -5.81
CA ILE A 12 44.23 7.31 -5.99
C ILE A 12 43.80 5.94 -5.44
N ARG A 13 43.29 5.91 -4.20
CA ARG A 13 42.66 4.72 -3.63
C ARG A 13 41.57 4.23 -4.57
N ARG A 14 41.87 3.15 -5.30
CA ARG A 14 40.90 2.43 -6.12
C ARG A 14 39.92 1.75 -5.16
N GLY A 15 38.74 2.32 -4.98
CA GLY A 15 37.79 1.70 -4.07
C GLY A 15 36.54 2.51 -3.75
N VAL A 16 35.81 2.95 -4.77
CA VAL A 16 34.35 2.95 -4.65
C VAL A 16 33.87 1.93 -5.66
N ALA A 17 33.50 0.73 -5.20
CA ALA A 17 32.75 -0.19 -6.04
C ALA A 17 31.57 0.60 -6.59
N PRO A 18 31.33 0.60 -7.92
CA PRO A 18 30.19 1.31 -8.45
C PRO A 18 28.97 0.68 -7.81
N LEU A 19 28.33 1.39 -6.88
CA LEU A 19 26.96 1.08 -6.50
C LEU A 19 26.14 1.38 -7.76
N ARG A 20 26.07 0.40 -8.67
CA ARG A 20 25.07 0.43 -9.74
C ARG A 20 23.74 0.62 -9.02
N ALA A 21 22.99 1.64 -9.41
CA ALA A 21 21.62 1.78 -8.99
C ALA A 21 20.89 0.48 -9.37
N GLY A 22 20.69 -0.42 -8.40
CA GLY A 22 20.08 -1.72 -8.64
C GLY A 22 20.89 -2.98 -8.27
N GLU A 23 22.06 -2.89 -7.61
CA GLU A 23 22.75 -4.08 -7.07
C GLU A 23 22.68 -4.16 -5.53
N GLY A 24 22.53 -5.37 -4.98
CA GLY A 24 22.50 -5.65 -3.54
C GLY A 24 21.10 -5.72 -2.88
N HIS A 25 21.07 -5.84 -1.55
CA HIS A 25 19.82 -6.01 -0.76
C HIS A 25 18.80 -4.88 -0.97
N SER A 26 19.26 -3.65 -1.23
CA SER A 26 18.40 -2.49 -1.53
C SER A 26 17.52 -2.72 -2.77
N PHE A 27 18.06 -3.37 -3.80
CA PHE A 27 17.32 -3.67 -5.02
C PHE A 27 16.27 -4.75 -4.81
N LEU A 28 16.64 -5.84 -4.14
CA LEU A 28 15.71 -6.93 -3.82
C LEU A 28 14.53 -6.43 -2.99
N LEU A 29 14.78 -5.64 -1.95
CA LEU A 29 13.74 -5.10 -1.08
C LEU A 29 12.79 -4.15 -1.85
N ARG A 30 13.33 -3.28 -2.73
CA ARG A 30 12.50 -2.44 -3.60
C ARG A 30 11.63 -3.26 -4.56
N ARG A 31 12.18 -4.33 -5.15
CA ARG A 31 11.41 -5.24 -6.01
C ARG A 31 10.33 -5.98 -5.24
N LEU A 32 10.65 -6.50 -4.06
CA LEU A 32 9.67 -7.13 -3.17
C LEU A 32 8.56 -6.15 -2.79
N HIS A 33 8.89 -4.88 -2.55
CA HIS A 33 7.90 -3.85 -2.23
C HIS A 33 6.93 -3.66 -3.39
N SER A 34 7.47 -3.49 -4.60
CA SER A 34 6.65 -3.40 -5.81
C SER A 34 5.79 -4.66 -6.02
N LEU A 35 6.38 -5.84 -5.91
CA LEU A 35 5.70 -7.13 -6.08
C LEU A 35 4.58 -7.32 -5.05
N SER A 36 4.84 -6.99 -3.78
CA SER A 36 3.84 -7.05 -2.72
C SER A 36 2.66 -6.11 -2.97
N GLY A 37 2.91 -4.93 -3.54
CA GLY A 37 1.87 -3.98 -3.90
C GLY A 37 0.93 -4.49 -4.99
N ILE A 38 1.47 -5.22 -5.97
CA ILE A 38 0.68 -5.72 -7.11
C ILE A 38 0.02 -7.06 -6.81
N VAL A 39 0.79 -8.04 -6.32
CA VAL A 39 0.31 -9.42 -6.21
C VAL A 39 -0.57 -9.59 -4.98
N PRO A 40 -0.06 -9.66 -3.73
CA PRO A 40 -0.93 -9.88 -2.59
C PRO A 40 -1.85 -8.68 -2.31
N VAL A 41 -1.33 -7.46 -2.26
CA VAL A 41 -2.14 -6.27 -1.88
C VAL A 41 -3.13 -5.89 -2.98
N GLY A 42 -2.69 -5.86 -4.24
CA GLY A 42 -3.54 -5.53 -5.37
C GLY A 42 -4.66 -6.56 -5.61
N LEU A 43 -4.34 -7.85 -5.55
CA LEU A 43 -5.37 -8.90 -5.66
C LEU A 43 -6.38 -8.83 -4.51
N PHE A 44 -5.91 -8.58 -3.28
CA PHE A 44 -6.79 -8.37 -2.14
C PHE A 44 -7.70 -7.16 -2.35
N LEU A 45 -7.19 -6.02 -2.84
CA LEU A 45 -8.02 -4.84 -3.07
C LEU A 45 -9.12 -5.10 -4.13
N ILE A 46 -8.80 -5.85 -5.19
CA ILE A 46 -9.76 -6.24 -6.23
C ILE A 46 -10.82 -7.17 -5.64
N GLU A 47 -10.40 -8.24 -4.97
CA GLU A 47 -11.30 -9.19 -4.31
C GLU A 47 -12.21 -8.45 -3.32
N HIS A 48 -11.64 -7.60 -2.47
CA HIS A 48 -12.35 -6.81 -1.49
C HIS A 48 -13.40 -5.91 -2.12
N SER A 49 -13.09 -5.27 -3.24
CA SER A 49 -14.03 -4.43 -3.99
C SER A 49 -15.18 -5.26 -4.58
N ILE A 50 -14.87 -6.42 -5.17
CA ILE A 50 -15.87 -7.34 -5.73
C ILE A 50 -16.78 -7.87 -4.62
N SER A 51 -16.22 -8.31 -3.50
CA SER A 51 -16.95 -8.85 -2.36
C SER A 51 -17.87 -7.81 -1.73
N ASN A 52 -17.42 -6.56 -1.61
CA ASN A 52 -18.28 -5.46 -1.14
C ASN A 52 -19.39 -5.09 -2.14
N ALA A 53 -19.19 -5.27 -3.45
CA ALA A 53 -20.23 -5.02 -4.44
C ALA A 53 -21.48 -5.91 -4.23
N PHE A 54 -21.37 -7.06 -3.54
CA PHE A 54 -22.54 -7.88 -3.18
C PHE A 54 -23.52 -7.17 -2.24
N ALA A 55 -23.10 -6.11 -1.54
CA ALA A 55 -24.03 -5.27 -0.77
C ALA A 55 -25.13 -4.65 -1.66
N THR A 56 -24.86 -4.41 -2.94
CA THR A 56 -25.86 -3.93 -3.92
C THR A 56 -26.95 -4.96 -4.24
N ARG A 57 -26.69 -6.23 -3.92
CA ARG A 57 -27.64 -7.35 -4.07
C ARG A 57 -28.42 -7.63 -2.77
N GLY A 58 -28.26 -6.78 -1.76
CA GLY A 58 -28.97 -6.82 -0.49
C GLY A 58 -28.23 -7.56 0.64
N PRO A 59 -28.76 -7.49 1.88
CA PRO A 59 -28.07 -7.98 3.08
C PRO A 59 -27.74 -9.47 3.05
N GLY A 60 -28.65 -10.30 2.53
CA GLY A 60 -28.44 -11.75 2.46
C GLY A 60 -27.30 -12.16 1.52
N ALA A 61 -27.17 -11.47 0.38
CA ALA A 61 -26.09 -11.72 -0.57
C ALA A 61 -24.72 -11.33 0.02
N TYR A 62 -24.67 -10.20 0.74
CA TYR A 62 -23.46 -9.75 1.43
C TYR A 62 -23.07 -10.69 2.57
N ALA A 63 -24.03 -11.12 3.40
CA ALA A 63 -23.78 -12.07 4.48
C ALA A 63 -23.23 -13.41 3.97
N LYS A 64 -23.80 -13.94 2.88
CA LYS A 64 -23.31 -15.17 2.24
C LYS A 64 -21.88 -15.01 1.70
N GLN A 65 -21.54 -13.83 1.18
CA GLN A 65 -20.19 -13.56 0.71
C GLN A 65 -19.18 -13.53 1.88
N VAL A 66 -19.55 -12.89 3.00
CA VAL A 66 -18.72 -12.89 4.22
C VAL A 66 -18.55 -14.31 4.76
N GLU A 67 -19.63 -15.09 4.81
CA GLU A 67 -19.61 -16.49 5.23
C GLU A 67 -18.65 -17.33 4.37
N LEU A 68 -18.74 -17.21 3.04
CA LEU A 68 -17.85 -17.91 2.10
C LEU A 68 -16.37 -17.63 2.38
N LEU A 69 -15.99 -16.36 2.52
CA LEU A 69 -14.60 -15.96 2.74
C LEU A 69 -14.10 -16.39 4.12
N SER A 70 -14.95 -16.30 5.15
CA SER A 70 -14.63 -16.73 6.50
C SER A 70 -14.54 -18.26 6.65
N GLY A 71 -15.17 -19.00 5.74
CA GLY A 71 -15.29 -20.46 5.80
C GLY A 71 -14.13 -21.23 5.16
N PHE A 72 -13.12 -20.56 4.59
CA PHE A 72 -12.00 -21.26 3.97
C PHE A 72 -11.15 -22.03 5.01
N PRO A 73 -10.65 -23.23 4.65
CA PRO A 73 -9.74 -23.97 5.52
C PRO A 73 -8.47 -23.14 5.75
N PHE A 74 -7.99 -23.12 6.99
CA PHE A 74 -6.80 -22.34 7.38
C PHE A 74 -6.92 -20.83 7.11
N VAL A 75 -8.14 -20.25 7.12
CA VAL A 75 -8.41 -18.83 6.86
C VAL A 75 -7.46 -17.90 7.62
N PHE A 76 -7.15 -18.20 8.88
CA PHE A 76 -6.20 -17.41 9.67
C PHE A 76 -4.82 -17.29 9.00
N TYR A 77 -4.27 -18.40 8.49
CA TYR A 77 -2.97 -18.40 7.82
C TYR A 77 -3.04 -17.76 6.43
N LEU A 78 -4.15 -17.95 5.72
CA LEU A 78 -4.41 -17.27 4.45
C LEU A 78 -4.43 -15.76 4.63
N GLU A 79 -5.12 -15.26 5.65
CA GLU A 79 -5.14 -13.84 5.99
C GLU A 79 -3.77 -13.36 6.45
N LEU A 80 -3.06 -14.12 7.30
CA LEU A 80 -1.76 -13.72 7.83
C LEU A 80 -0.72 -13.54 6.71
N PHE A 81 -0.56 -14.55 5.85
CA PHE A 81 0.47 -14.55 4.81
C PHE A 81 0.02 -13.90 3.50
N GLY A 82 -1.28 -13.91 3.20
CA GLY A 82 -1.84 -13.34 1.98
C GLY A 82 -2.22 -11.86 2.10
N ILE A 83 -2.55 -11.39 3.30
CA ILE A 83 -3.09 -10.04 3.52
C ILE A 83 -2.21 -9.26 4.51
N TRP A 84 -2.14 -9.67 5.78
CA TRP A 84 -1.53 -8.89 6.84
C TRP A 84 -0.04 -8.64 6.64
N LEU A 85 0.74 -9.71 6.43
CA LEU A 85 2.19 -9.60 6.29
C LEU A 85 2.60 -8.82 5.02
N PRO A 86 2.01 -9.08 3.83
CA PRO A 86 2.32 -8.29 2.65
C PRO A 86 1.93 -6.82 2.76
N ILE A 87 0.75 -6.50 3.32
CA ILE A 87 0.31 -5.12 3.55
C ILE A 87 1.27 -4.41 4.50
N LEU A 88 1.66 -5.08 5.60
CA LEU A 88 2.58 -4.51 6.59
C LEU A 88 3.95 -4.21 5.96
N TYR A 89 4.50 -5.17 5.20
CA TYR A 89 5.76 -4.96 4.49
C TYR A 89 5.65 -3.82 3.47
N HIS A 90 4.61 -3.84 2.63
CA HIS A 90 4.38 -2.82 1.61
C HIS A 90 4.27 -1.42 2.21
N SER A 91 3.43 -1.25 3.24
CA SER A 91 3.23 0.05 3.88
C SER A 91 4.47 0.57 4.59
N LEU A 92 5.11 -0.23 5.45
CA LEU A 92 6.29 0.21 6.21
C LEU A 92 7.48 0.50 5.30
N TYR A 93 7.74 -0.38 4.33
CA TYR A 93 8.83 -0.16 3.38
C TYR A 93 8.51 1.01 2.42
N GLY A 94 7.25 1.21 2.07
CA GLY A 94 6.79 2.37 1.31
C GLY A 94 7.08 3.69 2.03
N PHE A 95 6.80 3.78 3.33
CA PHE A 95 7.18 4.95 4.14
C PHE A 95 8.69 5.12 4.24
N TYR A 96 9.46 4.03 4.34
CA TYR A 96 10.91 4.09 4.28
C TYR A 96 11.42 4.65 2.94
N ILE A 97 10.88 4.21 1.80
CA ILE A 97 11.22 4.76 0.48
C ILE A 97 10.84 6.25 0.41
N TRP A 98 9.68 6.63 0.95
CA TRP A 98 9.26 8.03 0.98
C TRP A 98 10.25 8.88 1.76
N TYR A 99 10.53 8.52 3.02
CA TYR A 99 11.46 9.24 3.89
C TYR A 99 12.85 9.43 3.26
N ARG A 100 13.30 8.46 2.46
CA ARG A 100 14.61 8.50 1.77
C ARG A 100 14.62 9.24 0.44
N GLY A 101 13.47 9.68 -0.09
CA GLY A 101 13.39 10.29 -1.41
C GLY A 101 12.84 11.71 -1.37
N GLU A 102 13.42 12.58 -2.18
CA GLU A 102 13.03 14.00 -2.28
C GLU A 102 11.87 14.20 -3.26
N SER A 103 11.06 15.23 -3.02
CA SER A 103 9.99 15.68 -3.93
C SER A 103 10.30 17.10 -4.38
N ASN A 104 10.38 17.33 -5.68
CA ASN A 104 10.68 18.65 -6.29
C ASN A 104 9.49 19.22 -7.07
N VAL A 105 8.26 18.79 -6.74
CA VAL A 105 7.03 19.19 -7.45
C VAL A 105 6.74 20.69 -7.33
N ALA A 106 7.25 21.35 -6.27
CA ALA A 106 7.10 22.79 -6.08
C ALA A 106 7.89 23.60 -7.11
N ASP A 107 9.10 23.15 -7.43
CA ASP A 107 9.98 23.82 -8.41
C ASP A 107 9.66 23.37 -9.85
N TYR A 108 9.23 22.11 -10.00
CA TYR A 108 9.01 21.47 -11.29
C TYR A 108 7.63 20.77 -11.32
N PRO A 109 6.54 21.51 -11.60
CA PRO A 109 5.17 21.00 -11.56
C PRO A 109 4.81 20.21 -12.83
N TRP A 110 5.70 19.31 -13.26
CA TRP A 110 5.44 18.42 -14.40
C TRP A 110 4.51 17.28 -14.00
N ALA A 111 3.77 16.75 -14.98
CA ALA A 111 2.83 15.65 -14.75
C ALA A 111 3.51 14.48 -14.02
N GLY A 112 4.71 14.05 -14.42
CA GLY A 112 5.43 12.96 -13.75
C GLY A 112 5.73 13.24 -12.27
N ASN A 113 6.17 14.45 -11.94
CA ASN A 113 6.48 14.85 -10.55
C ASN A 113 5.21 14.95 -9.70
N PHE A 114 4.11 15.41 -10.30
CA PHE A 114 2.80 15.40 -9.65
C PHE A 114 2.34 13.98 -9.36
N MET A 115 2.37 13.08 -10.35
CA MET A 115 1.93 11.69 -10.17
C MET A 115 2.79 10.96 -9.13
N PHE A 116 4.12 11.17 -9.15
CA PHE A 116 5.03 10.66 -8.13
C PHE A 116 4.67 11.16 -6.71
N THR A 117 4.34 12.44 -6.58
CA THR A 117 3.94 13.03 -5.29
C THR A 117 2.56 12.55 -4.86
N ALA A 118 1.62 12.42 -5.80
CA ALA A 118 0.28 11.89 -5.55
C ALA A 118 0.33 10.43 -5.07
N GLN A 119 1.22 9.59 -5.63
CA GLN A 119 1.41 8.21 -5.16
C GLN A 119 1.75 8.15 -3.67
N ARG A 120 2.62 9.05 -3.20
CA ARG A 120 3.04 9.12 -1.80
C ARG A 120 1.88 9.51 -0.89
N TRP A 121 1.24 10.63 -1.19
CA TRP A 121 0.15 11.14 -0.36
C TRP A 121 -1.06 10.21 -0.34
N THR A 122 -1.46 9.67 -1.49
CA THR A 122 -2.55 8.68 -1.56
C THR A 122 -2.21 7.41 -0.79
N GLY A 123 -0.94 6.98 -0.79
CA GLY A 123 -0.47 5.85 0.02
C GLY A 123 -0.57 6.11 1.52
N ALA A 124 -0.17 7.29 2.00
CA ALA A 124 -0.33 7.66 3.41
C ALA A 124 -1.81 7.73 3.82
N ILE A 125 -2.64 8.39 3.01
CA ILE A 125 -4.07 8.51 3.31
C ILE A 125 -4.72 7.12 3.32
N ALA A 126 -4.43 6.28 2.33
CA ALA A 126 -4.91 4.90 2.28
C ALA A 126 -4.44 4.07 3.49
N PHE A 127 -3.21 4.27 3.97
CA PHE A 127 -2.70 3.61 5.17
C PHE A 127 -3.52 3.97 6.41
N PHE A 128 -3.73 5.26 6.69
CA PHE A 128 -4.51 5.68 7.85
C PHE A 128 -5.99 5.28 7.72
N TYR A 129 -6.55 5.39 6.52
CA TYR A 129 -7.88 4.88 6.20
C TYR A 129 -8.00 3.39 6.54
N MET A 130 -7.06 2.57 6.08
CA MET A 130 -7.05 1.14 6.31
C MET A 130 -6.93 0.79 7.80
N VAL A 131 -6.10 1.51 8.56
CA VAL A 131 -5.99 1.29 10.02
C VAL A 131 -7.34 1.49 10.71
N TRP A 132 -8.02 2.61 10.44
CA TRP A 132 -9.36 2.84 10.99
C TRP A 132 -10.38 1.82 10.48
N HIS A 133 -10.43 1.62 9.16
CA HIS A 133 -11.38 0.73 8.50
C HIS A 133 -11.29 -0.71 9.04
N THR A 134 -10.07 -1.24 9.16
CA THR A 134 -9.83 -2.58 9.72
C THR A 134 -10.12 -2.62 11.21
N TRP A 135 -9.71 -1.63 11.99
CA TRP A 135 -10.07 -1.54 13.40
C TRP A 135 -11.59 -1.58 13.61
N HIS A 136 -12.33 -0.72 12.91
CA HIS A 136 -13.77 -0.60 13.05
C HIS A 136 -14.48 -1.90 12.64
N LEU A 137 -14.18 -2.43 11.45
CA LEU A 137 -14.89 -3.60 10.93
C LEU A 137 -14.44 -4.93 11.54
N ARG A 138 -13.16 -5.08 11.88
CA ARG A 138 -12.60 -6.34 12.38
C ARG A 138 -12.54 -6.43 13.90
N PHE A 139 -12.11 -5.37 14.59
CA PHE A 139 -11.71 -5.46 15.99
C PHE A 139 -12.67 -4.75 16.95
N SER A 140 -13.57 -3.89 16.47
CA SER A 140 -14.57 -3.21 17.29
C SER A 140 -15.98 -3.74 17.08
N GLY A 141 -16.81 -3.72 18.12
CA GLY A 141 -18.23 -4.12 18.04
C GLY A 141 -18.43 -5.60 17.69
N VAL A 142 -19.48 -5.90 16.91
CA VAL A 142 -19.77 -7.28 16.47
C VAL A 142 -18.70 -7.81 15.52
N HIS A 143 -18.20 -9.01 15.79
CA HIS A 143 -17.19 -9.66 14.96
C HIS A 143 -17.83 -10.31 13.72
N ILE A 144 -17.67 -9.66 12.56
CA ILE A 144 -18.41 -10.00 11.33
C ILE A 144 -18.07 -11.38 10.75
N LEU A 145 -16.89 -11.93 11.03
CA LEU A 145 -16.58 -13.30 10.58
C LEU A 145 -17.26 -14.37 11.42
N THR A 146 -17.54 -14.08 12.69
CA THR A 146 -18.26 -15.01 13.58
C THR A 146 -19.77 -14.87 13.38
N TYR A 147 -20.22 -13.66 13.00
CA TYR A 147 -21.62 -13.36 12.75
C TYR A 147 -21.80 -12.69 11.37
N PRO A 148 -21.69 -13.44 10.25
CA PRO A 148 -21.77 -12.89 8.89
C PRO A 148 -23.06 -12.11 8.61
N GLY A 149 -24.18 -12.54 9.21
CA GLY A 149 -25.47 -11.85 9.10
C GLY A 149 -25.47 -10.41 9.65
N ALA A 150 -24.53 -10.06 10.53
CA ALA A 150 -24.40 -8.72 11.08
C ALA A 150 -23.58 -7.76 10.20
N ALA A 151 -22.88 -8.27 9.18
CA ALA A 151 -21.93 -7.47 8.40
C ALA A 151 -22.58 -6.28 7.69
N PHE A 152 -23.72 -6.51 7.02
CA PHE A 152 -24.44 -5.45 6.31
C PHE A 152 -24.91 -4.35 7.27
N GLY A 153 -25.57 -4.76 8.36
CA GLY A 153 -26.09 -3.83 9.36
C GLY A 153 -25.00 -2.99 10.02
N LYS A 154 -23.81 -3.58 10.24
CA LYS A 154 -22.65 -2.86 10.79
C LYS A 154 -22.20 -1.71 9.88
N VAL A 155 -22.04 -1.99 8.58
CA VAL A 155 -21.65 -0.96 7.59
C VAL A 155 -22.77 0.06 7.39
N GLN A 156 -24.03 -0.40 7.30
CA GLN A 156 -25.20 0.47 7.18
C GLN A 156 -25.29 1.46 8.33
N ASN A 157 -25.04 1.01 9.56
CA ASN A 157 -25.06 1.85 10.75
C ASN A 157 -23.95 2.91 10.71
N GLU A 158 -22.74 2.54 10.30
CA GLU A 158 -21.64 3.50 10.12
C GLU A 158 -21.98 4.58 9.09
N PHE A 159 -22.65 4.18 8.01
CA PHE A 159 -23.07 5.07 6.92
C PHE A 159 -24.26 5.97 7.29
N GLN A 160 -24.84 5.84 8.49
CA GLN A 160 -25.77 6.84 9.01
C GLN A 160 -25.08 8.16 9.37
N HIS A 161 -23.75 8.18 9.40
CA HIS A 161 -22.97 9.38 9.68
C HIS A 161 -22.33 9.96 8.41
N PRO A 162 -22.62 11.23 8.04
CA PRO A 162 -22.06 11.85 6.83
C PRO A 162 -20.53 11.90 6.78
N TRP A 163 -19.89 12.07 7.95
CA TRP A 163 -18.43 12.07 8.03
C TRP A 163 -17.85 10.72 7.62
N ALA A 164 -18.53 9.61 7.94
CA ALA A 164 -18.07 8.27 7.59
C ALA A 164 -18.15 8.10 6.06
N ILE A 165 -19.24 8.53 5.43
CA ILE A 165 -19.37 8.50 3.97
C ILE A 165 -18.20 9.24 3.30
N ALA A 166 -17.90 10.46 3.76
CA ALA A 166 -16.78 11.24 3.23
C ALA A 166 -15.43 10.55 3.46
N PHE A 167 -15.23 9.97 4.64
CA PHE A 167 -14.04 9.21 5.01
C PHE A 167 -13.82 7.98 4.11
N TYR A 168 -14.87 7.18 3.89
CA TYR A 168 -14.83 6.03 2.98
C TYR A 168 -14.61 6.44 1.54
N ALA A 169 -15.28 7.49 1.06
CA ALA A 169 -15.08 8.00 -0.29
C ALA A 169 -13.62 8.43 -0.52
N LEU A 170 -13.04 9.20 0.40
CA LEU A 170 -11.64 9.62 0.34
C LEU A 170 -10.69 8.42 0.36
N GLY A 171 -10.91 7.47 1.28
CA GLY A 171 -10.10 6.26 1.38
C GLY A 171 -10.11 5.42 0.10
N ILE A 172 -11.30 5.19 -0.46
CA ILE A 172 -11.49 4.43 -1.71
C ILE A 172 -10.81 5.14 -2.88
N LEU A 173 -10.95 6.47 -3.01
CA LEU A 173 -10.31 7.24 -4.07
C LEU A 173 -8.78 7.16 -3.96
N CYS A 174 -8.23 7.35 -2.76
CA CYS A 174 -6.79 7.25 -2.55
C CYS A 174 -6.25 5.84 -2.80
N ALA A 175 -6.92 4.80 -2.30
CA ALA A 175 -6.52 3.41 -2.53
C ALA A 175 -6.57 3.04 -4.02
N SER A 176 -7.64 3.45 -4.72
CA SER A 176 -7.81 3.22 -6.16
C SER A 176 -6.73 3.92 -6.98
N TRP A 177 -6.46 5.19 -6.68
CA TRP A 177 -5.38 5.95 -7.33
C TRP A 177 -4.01 5.30 -7.09
N HIS A 178 -3.70 5.02 -5.82
CA HIS A 178 -2.42 4.45 -5.43
C HIS A 178 -2.16 3.10 -6.12
N PHE A 179 -3.21 2.27 -6.22
CA PHE A 179 -3.15 1.00 -6.91
C PHE A 179 -2.98 1.16 -8.42
N ALA A 180 -3.81 1.99 -9.06
CA ALA A 180 -3.78 2.17 -10.51
C ALA A 180 -2.46 2.76 -11.01
N TYR A 181 -1.95 3.79 -10.33
CA TYR A 181 -0.66 4.38 -10.69
C TYR A 181 0.51 3.47 -10.32
N GLY A 182 0.41 2.73 -9.21
CA GLY A 182 1.38 1.69 -8.86
C GLY A 182 1.48 0.59 -9.93
N LEU A 183 0.34 0.16 -10.49
CA LEU A 183 0.28 -0.81 -11.58
C LEU A 183 0.92 -0.26 -12.86
N TRP A 184 0.65 1.01 -13.18
CA TRP A 184 1.30 1.69 -14.31
C TRP A 184 2.83 1.69 -14.16
N LEU A 185 3.34 2.09 -12.99
CA LEU A 185 4.79 2.11 -12.72
C LEU A 185 5.43 0.72 -12.72
N PHE A 186 4.66 -0.33 -12.45
CA PHE A 186 5.16 -1.71 -12.49
C PHE A 186 5.27 -2.24 -13.93
N ALA A 187 4.40 -1.79 -14.83
CA ALA A 187 4.32 -2.26 -16.20
C ALA A 187 5.16 -1.44 -17.20
N ALA A 188 5.38 -0.15 -16.91
CA ALA A 188 6.18 0.77 -17.72
C ALA A 188 7.70 0.52 -17.59
#